data_AF-A0A926RTB6-F1
#
_entry.id   AF-A0A926RTB6-F1
#
_cell.length_a   1.000
_cell.length_b   1.000
_cell.length_c   1.000
_cell.angle_alpha   90.00
_cell.angle_beta   90.00
_cell.angle_gamma   90.00
#
_symmetry.space_group_name_H-M   'P 1'
#
loop_
_entity.id
_entity.type
_entity.pdbx_description
1 polymer ?
#
loop_
_entity_poly.entity_id
_entity_poly.type
_entity_poly.pdbx_seq_one_letter_code
_entity_poly.pdbx_strand_id
1 'polypeptide(L)'
;MNEIILVKGLVKYPITLDPSIWIIDDRKVELSDYLTQVEGLAVKLGLFLSNAEPDPKASQVICHRHGQPSVTLTHEEAKEAWMCFAKDGKPISAGGPALLYYADGRNKEKPIDHISYFEIVK
;
A
#
# COMPACT_ATOMS: atom_id res chain seq x y z
N MET A 1 -2.04 -17.16 -1.19
CA MET A 1 -1.87 -15.71 -0.97
C MET A 1 -0.79 -15.27 -1.94
N ASN A 2 -1.03 -14.24 -2.75
CA ASN A 2 0.00 -13.74 -3.66
C ASN A 2 1.05 -13.02 -2.83
N GLU A 3 2.31 -13.42 -2.95
CA GLU A 3 3.44 -12.75 -2.30
C GLU A 3 3.79 -11.43 -3.01
N ILE A 4 3.24 -11.21 -4.21
CA ILE A 4 3.48 -10.06 -5.07
C ILE A 4 2.20 -9.23 -5.19
N ILE A 5 2.32 -7.91 -5.09
CA ILE A 5 1.22 -6.94 -5.26
C ILE A 5 1.38 -6.27 -6.64
N LEU A 6 0.33 -6.26 -7.46
CA LEU A 6 0.36 -5.55 -8.75
C LEU A 6 -0.24 -4.15 -8.63
N VAL A 7 0.27 -3.20 -9.42
CA VAL A 7 -0.41 -1.93 -9.73
C VAL A 7 -0.76 -1.94 -11.21
N LYS A 8 -2.05 -1.89 -11.53
CA LYS A 8 -2.58 -1.97 -12.89
C LYS A 8 -3.73 -0.98 -13.12
N GLY A 9 -4.39 -1.06 -14.27
CA GLY A 9 -5.54 -0.23 -14.62
C GLY A 9 -5.12 0.92 -15.53
N LEU A 10 -5.57 2.13 -15.22
CA LEU A 10 -5.33 3.35 -15.98
C LEU A 10 -3.91 3.91 -15.72
N VAL A 11 -2.91 3.12 -16.10
CA VAL A 11 -1.48 3.39 -15.95
C VAL A 11 -0.77 3.12 -17.27
N LYS A 12 0.32 3.84 -17.55
CA LYS A 12 1.14 3.58 -18.72
C LYS A 12 2.02 2.34 -18.53
N TYR A 13 2.51 2.12 -17.31
CA TYR A 13 3.37 0.99 -16.98
C TYR A 13 2.78 0.23 -15.78
N PRO A 14 2.12 -0.93 -16.01
CA PRO A 14 1.78 -1.82 -14.92
C PRO A 14 3.06 -2.29 -14.20
N ILE A 15 3.08 -2.19 -12.88
CA ILE A 15 4.25 -2.58 -12.07
C ILE A 15 3.90 -3.70 -11.11
N THR A 16 4.93 -4.43 -10.69
CA THR A 16 4.84 -5.44 -9.64
C THR A 16 5.66 -4.98 -8.46
N LEU A 17 5.13 -5.23 -7.27
CA LEU A 17 5.72 -4.90 -5.98
C LEU A 17 5.97 -6.20 -5.25
N ASP A 18 7.19 -6.37 -4.76
CA ASP A 18 7.59 -7.49 -3.93
C ASP A 18 7.79 -7.00 -2.48
N PRO A 19 6.78 -7.17 -1.61
CA PRO A 19 6.86 -6.93 -0.17
C PRO A 19 8.03 -7.60 0.54
N SER A 20 8.65 -8.66 0.00
CA SER A 20 9.77 -9.36 0.66
C SER A 20 11.08 -8.56 0.66
N ILE A 21 11.20 -7.55 -0.22
CA ILE A 21 12.42 -6.75 -0.41
C ILE A 21 12.44 -5.50 0.50
N TRP A 22 11.58 -5.45 1.52
CA TRP A 22 11.47 -4.31 2.43
C TRP A 22 12.75 -4.01 3.22
N ILE A 23 13.55 -5.03 3.54
CA ILE A 23 14.75 -4.89 4.38
C ILE A 23 15.76 -3.92 3.74
N ILE A 24 15.87 -3.96 2.41
CA ILE A 24 16.84 -3.17 1.64
C ILE A 24 16.25 -1.89 1.03
N ASP A 25 15.00 -1.57 1.31
CA ASP A 25 14.40 -0.33 0.80
C ASP A 25 14.82 0.85 1.69
N ASP A 26 15.68 1.72 1.18
CA ASP A 26 16.17 2.90 1.93
C ASP A 26 15.10 3.98 2.12
N ARG A 27 13.94 3.86 1.45
CA ARG A 27 12.81 4.80 1.58
C ARG A 27 11.88 4.42 2.74
N LYS A 28 12.13 3.28 3.39
CA LYS A 28 11.33 2.84 4.54
C LYS A 28 11.49 3.80 5.70
N VAL A 29 10.41 3.99 6.43
CA VAL A 29 10.35 4.81 7.64
C VAL A 29 9.64 4.05 8.75
N GLU A 30 9.88 4.44 9.99
CA GLU A 30 9.12 3.96 11.15
C GLU A 30 7.74 4.62 11.17
N LEU A 31 6.67 3.83 11.17
CA LEU A 31 5.30 4.36 11.19
C LEU A 31 5.00 5.16 12.45
N SER A 32 5.68 4.87 13.56
CA SER A 32 5.49 5.57 14.83
C SER A 32 5.81 7.05 14.76
N ASP A 33 6.64 7.46 13.80
CA ASP A 33 7.01 8.87 13.57
C ASP A 33 5.88 9.66 12.91
N TYR A 34 4.94 8.96 12.26
CA TYR A 34 3.85 9.56 11.48
C TYR A 34 2.47 9.27 12.06
N LEU A 35 2.28 8.11 12.69
CA LEU A 35 1.01 7.62 13.21
C LEU A 35 1.18 7.18 14.67
N THR A 36 0.53 7.89 15.59
CA THR A 36 0.60 7.57 17.02
C THR A 36 0.05 6.18 17.32
N GLN A 37 0.81 5.38 18.07
CA GLN A 37 0.48 3.99 18.46
C GLN A 37 0.43 3.00 17.29
N VAL A 38 1.06 3.33 16.16
CA VAL A 38 1.25 2.40 15.05
C VAL A 38 2.75 2.12 14.93
N GLU A 39 3.11 0.84 14.95
CA GLU A 39 4.49 0.39 14.78
C GLU A 39 4.62 -0.37 13.46
N GLY A 40 5.81 -0.29 12.86
CA GLY A 40 6.15 -1.02 11.65
C GLY A 40 6.91 -0.17 10.64
N LEU A 41 7.57 -0.85 9.72
CA LEU A 41 8.35 -0.25 8.66
C LEU A 41 7.49 -0.12 7.41
N ALA A 42 7.36 1.12 6.93
CA ALA A 42 6.48 1.43 5.83
C ALA A 42 7.13 2.33 4.77
N VAL A 43 6.55 2.30 3.58
CA VAL A 43 6.88 3.19 2.45
C VAL A 43 5.57 3.80 1.95
N LYS A 44 5.59 5.05 1.49
CA LYS A 44 4.40 5.65 0.86
C LYS A 44 4.01 4.89 -0.40
N LEU A 45 2.72 4.53 -0.52
CA LEU A 45 2.15 3.90 -1.71
C LEU A 45 2.37 4.79 -2.95
N GLY A 46 2.34 6.12 -2.79
CA GLY A 46 2.58 7.07 -3.88
C GLY A 46 3.91 6.91 -4.62
N LEU A 47 4.96 6.37 -3.98
CA LEU A 47 6.24 6.10 -4.64
C LEU A 47 6.10 5.02 -5.71
N PHE A 48 5.27 4.00 -5.43
CA PHE A 48 4.97 2.94 -6.37
C PHE A 48 3.99 3.40 -7.44
N LEU A 49 2.93 4.12 -7.05
CA LEU A 49 1.95 4.64 -8.02
C LEU A 49 2.63 5.56 -9.05
N SER A 50 3.59 6.39 -8.64
CA SER A 50 4.29 7.31 -9.54
C SER A 50 5.12 6.57 -10.60
N ASN A 51 5.75 5.45 -10.23
CA ASN A 51 6.51 4.61 -11.18
C ASN A 51 5.61 3.97 -12.25
N ALA A 52 4.31 3.81 -11.98
CA ALA A 52 3.37 3.28 -12.94
C ALA A 52 2.97 4.29 -14.03
N GLU A 53 3.37 5.56 -13.90
CA GLU A 53 2.94 6.69 -14.74
C GLU A 53 1.41 6.68 -14.96
N PRO A 54 0.60 6.97 -13.91
CA PRO A 54 -0.86 6.99 -14.00
C PRO A 54 -1.33 8.01 -15.05
N ASP A 55 -2.41 7.69 -15.77
CA ASP A 55 -3.02 8.67 -16.68
C ASP A 55 -3.47 9.91 -15.88
N PRO A 56 -3.29 11.14 -16.42
CA PRO A 56 -3.72 12.36 -15.75
C PRO A 56 -5.21 12.41 -15.37
N LYS A 57 -6.05 11.58 -15.98
CA LYS A 57 -7.48 11.46 -15.67
C LYS A 57 -7.79 10.48 -14.54
N ALA A 58 -6.79 9.75 -14.01
CA ALA A 58 -6.98 8.87 -12.87
C ALA A 58 -7.40 9.67 -11.63
N SER A 59 -8.50 9.30 -10.98
CA SER A 59 -8.94 9.95 -9.73
C SER A 59 -9.09 9.01 -8.54
N GLN A 60 -9.05 7.69 -8.77
CA GLN A 60 -9.22 6.70 -7.71
C GLN A 60 -8.24 5.54 -7.82
N VAL A 61 -7.99 4.90 -6.69
CA VAL A 61 -7.24 3.65 -6.59
C VAL A 61 -8.10 2.64 -5.84
N ILE A 62 -8.41 1.53 -6.49
CA ILE A 62 -9.15 0.42 -5.89
C ILE A 62 -8.12 -0.59 -5.35
N CYS A 63 -8.11 -0.77 -4.04
CA CYS A 63 -7.40 -1.84 -3.36
C CYS A 63 -8.26 -3.10 -3.36
N HIS A 64 -7.90 -4.07 -4.22
CA HIS A 64 -8.56 -5.37 -4.26
C HIS A 64 -7.97 -6.28 -3.20
N ARG A 65 -8.85 -6.97 -2.46
CA ARG A 65 -8.48 -7.79 -1.31
C ARG A 65 -8.92 -9.23 -1.47
N HIS A 66 -8.11 -10.15 -0.97
CA HIS A 66 -8.44 -11.57 -1.03
C HIS A 66 -9.48 -11.93 0.04
N GLY A 67 -10.64 -12.45 -0.38
CA GLY A 67 -11.69 -12.91 0.52
C GLY A 67 -12.42 -11.78 1.27
N GLN A 68 -12.20 -10.53 0.88
CA GLN A 68 -12.85 -9.35 1.46
C GLN A 68 -13.28 -8.37 0.35
N PRO A 69 -14.27 -7.50 0.60
CA PRO A 69 -14.66 -6.46 -0.36
C PRO A 69 -13.48 -5.54 -0.71
N SER A 70 -13.42 -4.99 -1.92
CA SER A 70 -12.40 -3.98 -2.25
C SER A 70 -12.61 -2.68 -1.47
N VAL A 71 -11.53 -1.91 -1.31
CA VAL A 71 -11.56 -0.55 -0.73
C VAL A 71 -11.16 0.44 -1.80
N THR A 72 -11.95 1.50 -1.97
CA THR A 72 -11.63 2.59 -2.89
C THR A 72 -11.02 3.75 -2.11
N LEU A 73 -9.89 4.24 -2.60
CA LEU A 73 -9.21 5.44 -2.12
C LEU A 73 -9.29 6.51 -3.21
N THR A 74 -9.34 7.78 -2.82
CA THR A 74 -9.02 8.84 -3.79
C THR A 74 -7.55 8.72 -4.20
N HIS A 75 -7.18 9.26 -5.36
CA HIS A 75 -5.79 9.25 -5.80
C HIS A 75 -4.86 9.96 -4.80
N GLU A 76 -5.34 11.02 -4.14
CA GLU A 76 -4.60 11.75 -3.10
C GLU A 76 -4.42 10.91 -1.83
N GLU A 77 -5.49 10.28 -1.33
CA GLU A 77 -5.40 9.36 -0.19
C GLU A 77 -4.44 8.21 -0.47
N ALA A 78 -4.48 7.64 -1.68
CA ALA A 78 -3.60 6.56 -2.08
C ALA A 78 -2.14 6.99 -2.20
N LYS A 79 -1.86 8.23 -2.61
CA LYS A 79 -0.49 8.75 -2.68
C LYS A 79 0.14 8.90 -1.29
N GLU A 80 -0.65 9.37 -0.34
CA GLU A 80 -0.18 9.64 1.02
C GLU A 80 -0.24 8.40 1.94
N ALA A 81 -0.99 7.38 1.57
CA ALA A 81 -1.12 6.16 2.35
C ALA A 81 0.23 5.43 2.55
N TRP A 82 0.36 4.81 3.72
CA TRP A 82 1.54 4.06 4.14
C TRP A 82 1.35 2.56 3.88
N MET A 83 2.22 1.96 3.08
CA MET A 83 2.34 0.51 2.95
C MET A 83 3.33 -0.01 3.97
N CYS A 84 2.82 -0.69 5.00
CA CYS A 84 3.60 -1.36 6.03
C CYS A 84 3.96 -2.78 5.58
N PHE A 85 5.25 -3.08 5.49
CA PHE A 85 5.77 -4.36 5.02
C PHE A 85 6.35 -5.22 6.15
N ALA A 86 6.69 -4.60 7.28
CA ALA A 86 7.21 -5.31 8.44
C ALA A 86 6.75 -4.69 9.75
N LYS A 87 6.61 -5.52 10.78
CA LYS A 87 6.34 -5.12 12.15
C LYS A 87 7.18 -5.99 13.10
N ASP A 88 7.69 -5.41 14.17
CA ASP A 88 8.54 -6.11 15.15
C ASP A 88 9.75 -6.83 14.50
N GLY A 89 10.33 -6.19 13.48
CA GLY A 89 11.46 -6.72 12.70
C GLY A 89 11.11 -7.91 11.81
N LYS A 90 9.82 -8.23 11.60
CA LYS A 90 9.36 -9.37 10.80
C LYS A 90 8.45 -8.92 9.66
N PRO A 91 8.48 -9.59 8.50
CA PRO A 91 7.52 -9.35 7.42
C PRO A 91 6.07 -9.53 7.89
N ILE A 92 5.14 -8.73 7.34
CA ILE A 92 3.71 -8.92 7.60
C ILE A 92 3.26 -10.28 7.06
N SER A 93 2.91 -11.19 7.97
CA SER A 93 2.34 -12.49 7.63
C SER A 93 0.81 -12.51 7.82
N ALA A 94 0.34 -12.09 9.00
CA ALA A 94 -1.10 -12.00 9.28
C ALA A 94 -1.72 -10.81 8.54
N GLY A 95 -2.69 -11.08 7.66
CA GLY A 95 -3.27 -10.07 6.78
C GLY A 95 -2.33 -9.56 5.68
N GLY A 96 -1.22 -10.26 5.44
CA GLY A 96 -0.19 -9.87 4.49
C GLY A 96 -0.60 -9.96 3.01
N PRO A 97 0.34 -9.65 2.10
CA PRO A 97 1.78 -9.47 2.35
C PRO A 97 2.19 -8.04 2.79
N ALA A 98 1.24 -7.10 2.88
CA ALA A 98 1.44 -5.77 3.42
C ALA A 98 0.14 -5.25 4.05
N LEU A 99 0.25 -4.28 4.95
CA LEU A 99 -0.89 -3.53 5.50
C LEU A 99 -0.89 -2.11 4.94
N LEU A 100 -2.06 -1.53 4.67
CA LEU A 100 -2.19 -0.16 4.19
C LEU A 100 -2.89 0.72 5.23
N TYR A 101 -2.24 1.82 5.60
CA TYR A 101 -2.74 2.83 6.52
C TYR A 101 -3.00 4.15 5.79
N TYR A 102 -4.11 4.81 6.09
CA TYR A 102 -4.31 6.19 5.66
C TYR A 102 -3.34 7.10 6.41
N ALA A 103 -2.89 8.17 5.74
CA ALA A 103 -1.94 9.14 6.31
C ALA A 103 -2.49 9.85 7.56
N ASP A 104 -3.81 10.00 7.66
CA ASP A 104 -4.51 10.56 8.82
C ASP A 104 -4.67 9.57 9.98
N GLY A 105 -4.28 8.30 9.79
CA GLY A 105 -4.38 7.26 10.81
C GLY A 105 -5.80 6.80 11.12
N ARG A 106 -6.82 7.19 10.35
CA ARG A 106 -8.24 6.87 10.64
C ARG A 106 -8.52 5.37 10.72
N ASN A 107 -7.67 4.56 10.09
CA ASN A 107 -7.77 3.10 10.08
C ASN A 107 -6.69 2.40 10.92
N LYS A 108 -6.03 3.09 11.86
CA LYS A 108 -4.96 2.50 12.69
C LYS A 108 -5.38 1.22 13.44
N GLU A 109 -6.64 1.15 13.87
CA GLU A 109 -7.18 -0.01 14.59
C GLU A 109 -7.51 -1.18 13.66
N LYS A 110 -7.83 -0.88 12.40
CA LYS A 110 -8.21 -1.85 11.39
C LYS A 110 -7.59 -1.47 10.04
N PRO A 111 -6.29 -1.74 9.84
CA PRO A 111 -5.63 -1.45 8.58
C PRO A 111 -6.30 -2.20 7.43
N ILE A 112 -6.11 -1.69 6.22
CA ILE A 112 -6.51 -2.41 5.01
C ILE A 112 -5.49 -3.54 4.83
N ASP A 113 -5.97 -4.78 4.88
CA ASP A 113 -5.18 -6.01 4.86
C ASP A 113 -5.53 -6.89 3.64
N HIS A 114 -4.90 -8.05 3.51
CA HIS A 114 -5.12 -9.04 2.44
C HIS A 114 -5.03 -8.45 1.01
N ILE A 115 -4.16 -7.46 0.83
CA ILE A 115 -4.00 -6.71 -0.40
C ILE A 115 -3.55 -7.66 -1.51
N SER A 116 -4.33 -7.73 -2.59
CA SER A 116 -4.02 -8.56 -3.76
C SER A 116 -3.39 -7.72 -4.87
N TYR A 117 -4.01 -6.59 -5.21
CA TYR A 117 -3.49 -5.64 -6.18
C TYR A 117 -4.19 -4.28 -6.05
N PHE A 118 -3.57 -3.26 -6.62
CA PHE A 118 -4.14 -1.94 -6.81
C PHE A 118 -4.55 -1.75 -8.27
N GLU A 119 -5.73 -1.20 -8.47
CA GLU A 119 -6.24 -0.82 -9.78
C GLU A 119 -6.49 0.68 -9.81
N ILE A 120 -5.76 1.39 -10.67
CA ILE A 120 -5.97 2.81 -10.90
C ILE A 120 -7.14 2.97 -11.87
N VAL A 121 -8.10 3.80 -11.51
CA VAL A 121 -9.29 4.07 -12.34
C VAL A 121 -9.54 5.58 -12.44
N LYS A 122 -10.36 5.94 -13.42
CA LYS A 122 -10.83 7.31 -13.58
C LYS A 122 -11.66 7.74 -12.38
#